data_AF-A0A7X9E4H2-F1
#
_entry.id   AF-A0A7X9E4H2-F1
#
_cell.length_a   1.000
_cell.length_b   1.000
_cell.length_c   1.000
_cell.angle_alpha   90.00
_cell.angle_beta   90.00
_cell.angle_gamma   90.00
#
_symmetry.space_group_name_H-M   'P 1'
#
loop_
_entity.id
_entity.type
_entity.pdbx_description
1 polymer ?
#
loop_
_entity_poly.entity_id
_entity_poly.type
_entity_poly.pdbx_seq_one_letter_code
_entity_poly.pdbx_strand_id
1 'polypeptide(L)'
;MNVRRLISLLLLISLLGGCSVLKTLENVSRLKYKIHSAVGYKVLGISIDNKKSIKDFNSLEMLKLSSGILKGSLPLTFSLNIEAKNPNDGSGGYPQTDLTLESFPYKLFINDKEIITGDIDSPVLVPGKGESTLIALNIEFDIAKSFKEKSLDDILSLLLNL
;
A
#
# COMPACT_ATOMS: atom_id res chain seq x y z
N MET A 1 -31.66 49.65 -6.28
CA MET A 1 -31.54 48.25 -6.72
C MET A 1 -32.12 47.37 -5.61
N ASN A 2 -33.23 46.66 -5.85
CA ASN A 2 -33.95 45.95 -4.79
C ASN A 2 -33.08 44.84 -4.18
N VAL A 3 -33.13 44.67 -2.85
CA VAL A 3 -32.39 43.62 -2.09
C VAL A 3 -32.55 42.23 -2.72
N ARG A 4 -33.74 41.94 -3.26
CA ARG A 4 -34.05 40.68 -3.95
C ARG A 4 -33.23 40.48 -5.23
N ARG A 5 -32.96 41.57 -5.99
CA ARG A 5 -32.09 41.54 -7.18
C ARG A 5 -30.61 41.40 -6.82
N LEU A 6 -30.18 42.01 -5.70
CA LEU A 6 -28.82 41.86 -5.16
C LEU A 6 -28.53 40.41 -4.72
N ILE A 7 -29.49 39.77 -4.04
CA ILE A 7 -29.37 38.35 -3.63
C ILE A 7 -29.30 37.43 -4.85
N SER A 8 -30.16 37.63 -5.87
CA SER A 8 -30.10 36.84 -7.09
C SER A 8 -28.78 37.01 -7.85
N LEU A 9 -28.21 38.22 -7.87
CA LEU A 9 -26.94 38.48 -8.53
C LEU A 9 -25.76 37.83 -7.78
N LEU A 10 -25.77 37.87 -6.44
CA LEU A 10 -24.76 37.23 -5.59
C LEU A 10 -24.79 35.71 -5.72
N LEU A 11 -25.99 35.10 -5.78
CA LEU A 11 -26.16 33.67 -6.01
C LEU A 11 -25.61 33.25 -7.38
N LEU A 12 -25.82 34.07 -8.41
CA LEU A 12 -25.34 33.81 -9.77
C LEU A 12 -23.81 33.89 -9.87
N ILE A 13 -23.18 34.83 -9.17
CA ILE A 13 -21.71 34.97 -9.12
C ILE A 13 -21.08 33.79 -8.35
N SER A 14 -21.76 33.29 -7.31
CA SER A 14 -21.29 32.14 -6.51
C SER A 14 -21.25 30.84 -7.32
N LEU A 15 -22.15 30.67 -8.29
CA LEU A 15 -22.18 29.50 -9.18
C LEU A 15 -21.01 29.47 -10.19
N LEU A 16 -20.42 30.64 -10.51
CA LEU A 16 -19.31 30.73 -11.47
C LEU A 16 -17.94 30.44 -10.84
N GLY A 17 -17.79 30.65 -9.53
CA GLY A 17 -16.52 30.45 -8.81
C GLY A 17 -16.21 29.01 -8.38
N GLY A 18 -17.19 28.10 -8.42
CA GLY A 18 -17.02 26.72 -7.92
C GLY A 18 -16.28 25.75 -8.85
N CYS A 19 -16.21 26.05 -10.15
CA CYS A 19 -15.67 25.12 -11.15
C CYS A 19 -14.15 24.91 -11.09
N SER A 20 -13.38 25.92 -10.68
CA SER A 20 -11.91 25.79 -10.62
C SER A 20 -11.47 24.91 -9.45
N VAL A 21 -12.11 25.07 -8.29
CA VAL A 21 -11.83 24.25 -7.09
C VAL A 21 -12.19 22.79 -7.32
N LEU A 22 -13.30 22.49 -8.02
CA LEU A 22 -13.68 21.13 -8.37
C LEU A 22 -12.65 20.44 -9.28
N LYS A 23 -12.15 21.14 -10.31
CA LYS A 23 -11.14 20.60 -11.23
C LYS A 23 -9.81 20.27 -10.53
N THR A 24 -9.44 21.05 -9.52
CA THR A 24 -8.23 20.79 -8.73
C THR A 24 -8.37 19.53 -7.88
N LEU A 25 -9.56 19.25 -7.32
CA LEU A 25 -9.82 18.02 -6.57
C LEU A 25 -9.79 16.77 -7.48
N GLU A 26 -10.36 16.86 -8.68
CA GLU A 26 -10.31 15.76 -9.66
C GLU A 26 -8.88 15.42 -10.09
N ASN A 27 -7.94 16.38 -10.11
CA ASN A 27 -6.56 16.11 -10.51
C ASN A 27 -5.75 15.28 -9.52
N VAL A 28 -6.04 15.39 -8.22
CA VAL A 28 -5.28 14.69 -7.16
C VAL A 28 -5.71 13.22 -7.05
N SER A 29 -6.99 12.91 -7.26
CA SER A 29 -7.51 11.53 -7.13
C SER A 29 -7.22 10.63 -8.34
N ARG A 30 -6.37 11.06 -9.29
CA ARG A 30 -6.12 10.35 -10.55
C ARG A 30 -4.89 9.45 -10.55
N LEU A 31 -4.09 9.49 -9.48
CA LEU A 31 -2.96 8.58 -9.34
C LEU A 31 -3.43 7.13 -9.52
N LYS A 32 -2.75 6.41 -10.41
CA LYS A 32 -3.03 5.01 -10.68
C LYS A 32 -2.03 4.16 -9.93
N TYR A 33 -2.54 3.14 -9.24
CA TYR A 33 -1.72 2.25 -8.43
C TYR A 33 -1.80 0.82 -8.97
N LYS A 34 -0.70 0.09 -8.87
CA LYS A 34 -0.67 -1.36 -9.03
C LYS A 34 0.36 -1.96 -8.10
N ILE A 35 0.14 -3.19 -7.64
CA ILE A 35 1.18 -3.94 -6.96
C ILE A 35 2.29 -4.21 -7.97
N HIS A 36 3.50 -3.79 -7.65
CA HIS A 36 4.69 -3.99 -8.47
C HIS A 36 5.40 -5.29 -8.08
N SER A 37 5.73 -5.42 -6.80
CA SER A 37 6.39 -6.60 -6.25
C SER A 37 6.22 -6.69 -4.74
N ALA A 38 6.40 -7.88 -4.20
CA ALA A 38 6.61 -8.09 -2.78
C ALA A 38 7.94 -8.84 -2.62
N VAL A 39 8.84 -8.32 -1.79
CA VAL A 39 10.24 -8.77 -1.73
C VAL A 39 10.80 -8.72 -0.32
N GLY A 40 11.89 -9.43 -0.08
CA GLY A 40 12.63 -9.35 1.17
C GLY A 40 11.89 -10.03 2.31
N TYR A 41 11.17 -11.12 2.00
CA TYR A 41 10.42 -11.87 2.97
C TYR A 41 11.35 -12.49 4.01
N LYS A 42 11.08 -12.23 5.28
CA LYS A 42 11.80 -12.81 6.41
C LYS A 42 10.85 -13.31 7.47
N VAL A 43 11.13 -14.50 7.99
CA VAL A 43 10.40 -15.09 9.13
C VAL A 43 11.39 -15.29 10.27
N LEU A 44 11.14 -14.72 11.44
CA LEU A 44 12.13 -14.72 12.55
C LEU A 44 13.52 -14.21 12.10
N GLY A 45 13.56 -13.27 11.16
CA GLY A 45 14.78 -12.74 10.56
C GLY A 45 15.47 -13.66 9.53
N ILE A 46 14.93 -14.85 9.26
CA ILE A 46 15.43 -15.79 8.23
C ILE A 46 14.84 -15.39 6.89
N SER A 47 15.67 -15.08 5.88
CA SER A 47 15.19 -14.82 4.52
C SER A 47 14.62 -16.09 3.90
N ILE A 48 13.43 -15.96 3.31
CA ILE A 48 12.73 -17.04 2.62
C ILE A 48 12.65 -16.85 1.10
N ASP A 49 13.13 -15.73 0.56
CA ASP A 49 13.03 -15.39 -0.87
C ASP A 49 13.63 -16.45 -1.81
N ASN A 50 14.62 -17.21 -1.33
CA ASN A 50 15.31 -18.27 -2.09
C ASN A 50 14.98 -19.70 -1.61
N LYS A 51 14.00 -19.86 -0.71
CA LYS A 51 13.66 -21.15 -0.10
C LYS A 51 12.41 -21.70 -0.79
N LYS A 52 12.56 -22.79 -1.56
CA LYS A 52 11.45 -23.46 -2.29
C LYS A 52 10.96 -24.72 -1.59
N SER A 53 11.74 -25.22 -0.64
CA SER A 53 11.43 -26.43 0.12
C SER A 53 12.03 -26.38 1.51
N ILE A 54 11.55 -27.25 2.40
CA ILE A 54 12.09 -27.43 3.76
C ILE A 54 13.60 -27.75 3.73
N LYS A 55 14.09 -28.41 2.68
CA LYS A 55 15.50 -28.80 2.54
C LYS A 55 16.43 -27.60 2.27
N ASP A 56 15.88 -26.47 1.86
CA ASP A 56 16.67 -25.26 1.61
C ASP A 56 17.03 -24.54 2.92
N PHE A 57 16.42 -24.94 4.05
CA PHE A 57 16.72 -24.42 5.37
C PHE A 57 17.85 -25.20 6.02
N ASN A 58 18.79 -24.48 6.65
CA ASN A 58 19.82 -25.13 7.46
C ASN A 58 19.28 -25.53 8.85
N SER A 59 20.03 -26.35 9.57
CA SER A 59 19.61 -26.88 10.88
C SER A 59 19.31 -25.79 11.92
N LEU A 60 20.04 -24.66 11.89
CA LEU A 60 19.82 -23.56 12.82
C LEU A 60 18.56 -22.76 12.47
N GLU A 61 18.33 -22.51 11.18
CA GLU A 61 17.09 -21.91 10.67
C GLU A 61 15.88 -22.77 11.06
N MET A 62 15.98 -24.09 10.87
CA MET A 62 14.90 -25.00 11.23
C MET A 62 14.60 -25.04 12.73
N LEU A 63 15.65 -24.99 13.56
CA LEU A 63 15.49 -24.94 15.01
C LEU A 63 14.85 -23.63 15.48
N LYS A 64 15.15 -22.51 14.82
CA LYS A 64 14.50 -21.22 15.08
C LYS A 64 13.03 -21.25 14.68
N LEU A 65 12.71 -21.74 13.47
CA LEU A 65 11.34 -21.86 12.99
C LEU A 65 10.50 -22.77 13.90
N SER A 66 11.02 -23.94 14.28
CA SER A 66 10.31 -24.84 15.18
C SER A 66 10.10 -24.23 16.56
N SER A 67 11.11 -23.54 17.12
CA SER A 67 10.95 -22.81 18.38
C SER A 67 9.90 -21.70 18.29
N GLY A 68 9.82 -20.96 17.18
CA GLY A 68 8.82 -19.91 16.99
C GLY A 68 7.40 -20.47 16.94
N ILE A 69 7.21 -21.57 16.21
CA ILE A 69 5.93 -22.27 16.13
C ILE A 69 5.49 -22.75 17.52
N LEU A 70 6.37 -23.42 18.27
CA LEU A 70 6.07 -23.90 19.62
C LEU A 70 5.76 -22.77 20.60
N LYS A 71 6.37 -21.59 20.41
CA LYS A 71 6.08 -20.38 21.19
C LYS A 71 4.83 -19.63 20.71
N GLY A 72 4.21 -20.05 19.61
CA GLY A 72 3.07 -19.37 19.01
C GLY A 72 3.40 -17.98 18.47
N SER A 73 4.64 -17.76 18.01
CA SER A 73 5.07 -16.50 17.42
C SER A 73 5.98 -16.72 16.22
N LEU A 74 5.52 -16.24 15.07
CA LEU A 74 6.23 -16.26 13.80
C LEU A 74 6.11 -14.90 13.11
N PRO A 75 6.89 -13.89 13.54
CA PRO A 75 6.95 -12.60 12.88
C PRO A 75 7.43 -12.77 11.44
N LEU A 76 6.62 -12.30 10.49
CA LEU A 76 6.92 -12.16 9.08
C LEU A 76 7.09 -10.69 8.76
N THR A 77 8.15 -10.36 8.02
CA THR A 77 8.39 -9.02 7.48
C THR A 77 8.66 -9.08 5.99
N PHE A 78 8.18 -8.11 5.22
CA PHE A 78 8.54 -7.94 3.81
C PHE A 78 8.25 -6.50 3.34
N SER A 79 8.76 -6.14 2.17
CA SER A 79 8.45 -4.86 1.53
C SER A 79 7.49 -5.08 0.36
N LEU A 80 6.31 -4.46 0.42
CA LEU A 80 5.34 -4.42 -0.66
C LEU A 80 5.53 -3.14 -1.46
N ASN A 81 6.02 -3.27 -2.70
CA ASN A 81 6.22 -2.16 -3.60
C ASN A 81 4.96 -1.92 -4.42
N ILE A 82 4.38 -0.73 -4.28
CA ILE A 82 3.26 -0.25 -5.08
C ILE A 82 3.81 0.71 -6.14
N GLU A 83 3.55 0.42 -7.40
CA GLU A 83 3.84 1.36 -8.48
C GLU A 83 2.71 2.40 -8.54
N ALA A 84 3.08 3.68 -8.46
CA ALA A 84 2.19 4.82 -8.63
C ALA A 84 2.53 5.56 -9.92
N LYS A 85 1.52 5.81 -10.76
CA LYS A 85 1.64 6.57 -11.99
C LYS A 85 0.76 7.83 -11.95
N ASN A 86 1.37 8.98 -12.21
CA ASN A 86 0.66 10.25 -12.29
C ASN A 86 0.23 10.57 -13.73
N PRO A 87 -1.09 10.61 -14.03
CA PRO A 87 -1.58 10.90 -15.37
C PRO A 87 -1.66 12.41 -15.68
N ASN A 88 -1.26 13.30 -14.77
CA ASN A 88 -1.18 14.74 -15.00
C ASN A 88 0.15 15.09 -15.72
N ASP A 89 0.35 14.52 -16.90
CA ASP A 89 1.59 14.63 -17.69
C ASP A 89 1.51 15.64 -18.85
N GLY A 90 0.42 16.40 -18.93
CA GLY A 90 0.19 17.35 -20.03
C GLY A 90 -0.49 16.74 -21.27
N SER A 91 -0.55 15.40 -21.40
CA SER A 91 -1.12 14.74 -22.59
C SER A 91 -2.64 14.52 -22.52
N GLY A 92 -3.20 14.47 -21.31
CA GLY A 92 -4.60 14.09 -21.06
C GLY A 92 -5.60 15.24 -20.92
N GLY A 93 -5.28 16.45 -21.39
CA GLY A 93 -6.13 17.64 -21.23
C GLY A 93 -6.02 18.32 -19.85
N TYR A 94 -5.05 17.92 -19.05
CA TYR A 94 -4.73 18.50 -17.75
C TYR A 94 -3.30 19.01 -17.73
N PRO A 95 -3.00 20.12 -17.02
CA PRO A 95 -1.65 20.66 -16.96
C PRO A 95 -0.69 19.67 -16.29
N GLN A 96 0.55 19.68 -16.75
CA GLN A 96 1.62 18.91 -16.14
C GLN A 96 1.78 19.31 -14.67
N THR A 97 1.57 18.38 -13.75
CA THR A 97 1.59 18.67 -12.30
C THR A 97 2.15 17.51 -11.51
N ASP A 98 3.22 17.76 -10.74
CA ASP A 98 3.75 16.80 -9.78
C ASP A 98 2.83 16.71 -8.56
N LEU A 99 2.73 15.50 -7.98
CA LEU A 99 1.92 15.25 -6.80
C LEU A 99 2.78 14.65 -5.70
N THR A 100 2.62 15.14 -4.46
CA THR A 100 3.22 14.52 -3.28
C THR A 100 2.14 13.74 -2.53
N LEU A 101 2.40 12.45 -2.32
CA LEU A 101 1.61 11.60 -1.43
C LEU A 101 2.11 11.81 -0.01
N GLU A 102 1.35 12.56 0.79
CA GLU A 102 1.63 12.76 2.22
C GLU A 102 1.21 11.57 3.08
N SER A 103 0.20 10.82 2.62
CA SER A 103 -0.35 9.64 3.29
C SER A 103 -0.91 8.68 2.23
N PHE A 104 -0.79 7.40 2.51
CA PHE A 104 -1.24 6.25 1.75
C PHE A 104 -1.75 5.18 2.75
N PRO A 105 -2.90 5.39 3.39
CA PRO A 105 -3.42 4.47 4.37
C PRO A 105 -3.83 3.17 3.68
N TYR A 106 -3.37 2.03 4.21
CA TYR A 106 -3.62 0.72 3.64
C TYR A 106 -4.13 -0.27 4.68
N LYS A 107 -4.78 -1.31 4.18
CA LYS A 107 -5.21 -2.49 4.94
C LYS A 107 -4.75 -3.73 4.19
N LEU A 108 -4.07 -4.63 4.89
CA LEU A 108 -3.66 -5.90 4.34
C LEU A 108 -4.67 -6.97 4.77
N PHE A 109 -5.23 -7.66 3.78
CA PHE A 109 -6.11 -8.81 3.99
C PHE A 109 -5.41 -10.08 3.53
N ILE A 110 -5.54 -11.16 4.30
CA ILE A 110 -5.17 -12.50 3.87
C ILE A 110 -6.37 -13.41 4.12
N ASN A 111 -6.89 -14.05 3.07
CA ASN A 111 -8.11 -14.86 3.10
C ASN A 111 -9.29 -14.10 3.75
N ASP A 112 -9.55 -12.89 3.25
CA ASP A 112 -10.61 -11.98 3.73
C ASP A 112 -10.50 -11.52 5.19
N LYS A 113 -9.43 -11.90 5.89
CA LYS A 113 -9.14 -11.44 7.25
C LYS A 113 -8.18 -10.27 7.22
N GLU A 114 -8.56 -9.14 7.82
CA GLU A 114 -7.67 -8.00 8.04
C GLU A 114 -6.53 -8.44 8.97
N ILE A 115 -5.29 -8.28 8.51
CA ILE A 115 -4.07 -8.68 9.21
C ILE A 115 -3.43 -7.47 9.86
N ILE A 116 -3.26 -6.40 9.09
CA ILE A 116 -2.71 -5.13 9.56
C ILE A 116 -3.33 -3.95 8.81
N THR A 117 -3.22 -2.78 9.43
CA THR A 117 -3.42 -1.48 8.80
C THR A 117 -2.13 -0.67 8.93
N GLY A 118 -1.83 0.18 7.96
CA GLY A 118 -0.64 1.03 8.01
C GLY A 118 -0.73 2.22 7.08
N ASP A 119 0.38 2.93 6.95
CA ASP A 119 0.56 4.10 6.10
C ASP A 119 2.01 4.11 5.57
N ILE A 120 2.35 5.03 4.66
CA ILE A 120 3.73 5.31 4.27
C ILE A 120 4.49 6.00 5.41
N ASP A 121 5.77 5.66 5.54
CA ASP A 121 6.63 6.20 6.60
C ASP A 121 7.08 7.65 6.32
N SER A 122 7.02 8.08 5.06
CA SER A 122 7.43 9.42 4.62
C SER A 122 6.72 9.82 3.32
N PRO A 123 6.53 11.13 3.07
CA PRO A 123 5.91 11.59 1.83
C PRO A 123 6.64 11.12 0.56
N VAL A 124 5.89 10.80 -0.49
CA VAL A 124 6.43 10.30 -1.77
C VAL A 124 6.04 11.22 -2.93
N LEU A 125 7.03 11.73 -3.66
CA LEU A 125 6.81 12.50 -4.88
C LEU A 125 6.50 11.57 -6.07
N VAL A 126 5.39 11.83 -6.77
CA VAL A 126 4.98 11.16 -8.00
C VAL A 126 4.96 12.18 -9.15
N PRO A 127 6.03 12.22 -9.98
CA PRO A 127 6.16 13.23 -11.02
C PRO A 127 5.06 13.13 -12.08
N GLY A 128 4.51 14.28 -12.48
CA GLY A 128 3.58 14.40 -13.59
C GLY A 128 4.32 14.37 -14.92
N LYS A 129 5.19 13.39 -15.18
CA LYS A 129 5.97 13.28 -16.43
C LYS A 129 5.69 11.98 -17.19
N GLY A 130 4.68 11.23 -16.74
CA GLY A 130 4.27 9.94 -17.32
C GLY A 130 5.07 8.73 -16.81
N GLU A 131 6.11 8.97 -16.01
CA GLU A 131 6.90 7.95 -15.31
C GLU A 131 6.15 7.41 -14.09
N SER A 132 6.61 6.24 -13.60
CA SER A 132 6.08 5.61 -12.40
C SER A 132 7.07 5.73 -11.24
N THR A 133 6.57 5.95 -10.03
CA THR A 133 7.33 5.93 -8.77
C THR A 133 6.97 4.68 -7.97
N LEU A 134 7.95 4.05 -7.30
CA LEU A 134 7.69 2.97 -6.36
C LEU A 134 7.46 3.52 -4.94
N ILE A 135 6.34 3.15 -4.34
CA ILE A 135 6.00 3.36 -2.93
C ILE A 135 6.30 2.05 -2.21
N ALA A 136 7.26 2.06 -1.29
CA ALA A 136 7.59 0.89 -0.48
C ALA A 136 6.78 0.90 0.81
N LEU A 137 5.98 -0.15 1.03
CA LEU A 137 5.26 -0.37 2.28
C LEU A 137 5.98 -1.46 3.07
N ASN A 138 6.45 -1.13 4.28
CA ASN A 138 7.08 -2.08 5.18
C ASN A 138 5.99 -2.85 5.94
N ILE A 139 5.84 -4.13 5.62
CA ILE A 139 4.81 -5.00 6.19
C ILE A 139 5.43 -5.85 7.30
N GLU A 140 4.80 -5.86 8.47
CA GLU A 140 5.16 -6.72 9.59
C GLU A 140 3.90 -7.28 10.27
N PHE A 141 3.83 -8.60 10.45
CA PHE A 141 2.81 -9.24 11.28
C PHE A 141 3.24 -10.62 11.76
N ASP A 142 2.55 -11.15 12.78
CA ASP A 142 2.83 -12.48 13.33
C ASP A 142 1.89 -13.52 12.73
N ILE A 143 2.42 -14.45 11.93
CA ILE A 143 1.66 -15.50 11.24
C ILE A 143 0.94 -16.39 12.26
N ALA A 144 1.65 -16.83 13.31
CA ALA A 144 1.09 -17.76 14.28
C ALA A 144 -0.11 -17.15 15.04
N LYS A 145 -0.07 -15.85 15.31
CA LYS A 145 -1.19 -15.12 15.93
C LYS A 145 -2.32 -14.84 14.95
N SER A 146 -2.01 -14.68 13.67
CA SER A 146 -2.98 -14.37 12.62
C SER A 146 -3.78 -15.59 12.17
N PHE A 147 -3.20 -16.80 12.26
CA PHE A 147 -3.76 -18.05 11.72
C PHE A 147 -3.87 -19.18 12.77
N LYS A 148 -4.42 -18.87 13.96
CA LYS A 148 -4.50 -19.75 15.17
C LYS A 148 -5.05 -21.18 14.98
N GLU A 149 -5.60 -21.54 13.82
CA GLU A 149 -6.23 -22.84 13.54
C GLU A 149 -5.41 -23.73 12.57
N LYS A 150 -4.17 -23.34 12.23
CA LYS A 150 -3.37 -24.03 11.21
C LYS A 150 -2.30 -24.96 11.80
N SER A 151 -2.14 -26.13 11.20
CA SER A 151 -1.09 -27.09 11.55
C SER A 151 0.31 -26.56 11.18
N LEU A 152 1.36 -27.20 11.68
CA LEU A 152 2.74 -26.86 11.34
C LEU A 152 2.98 -26.94 9.82
N ASP A 153 2.41 -27.95 9.17
CA ASP A 153 2.53 -28.15 7.71
C ASP A 153 1.79 -27.05 6.93
N ASP A 154 0.65 -26.57 7.43
CA ASP A 154 -0.07 -25.45 6.82
C ASP A 154 0.72 -24.14 6.89
N ILE A 155 1.40 -23.90 8.01
CA ILE A 155 2.25 -22.72 8.20
C ILE A 155 3.46 -22.79 7.26
N LEU A 156 4.14 -23.94 7.21
CA LEU A 156 5.27 -24.13 6.29
C LEU A 156 4.83 -24.01 4.83
N SER A 157 3.68 -24.57 4.48
CA SER A 157 3.13 -24.45 3.13
C SER A 157 2.78 -23.02 2.78
N LEU A 158 2.25 -22.23 3.73
CA LEU A 158 2.03 -20.80 3.53
C LEU A 158 3.35 -20.10 3.24
N LEU A 159 4.38 -20.33 4.07
CA LEU A 159 5.69 -19.70 3.92
C LEU A 159 6.37 -20.01 2.59
N LEU A 160 6.22 -21.25 2.09
CA LEU A 160 6.81 -21.69 0.82
C LEU A 160 6.06 -21.19 -0.42
N ASN A 161 4.86 -20.61 -0.25
CA ASN A 161 4.02 -20.07 -1.33
C ASN A 161 3.98 -18.53 -1.35
N LEU A 162 4.78 -17.85 -0.51
CA LEU A 162 4.98 -16.39 -0.53
C LEU A 162 6.01 -16.00 -1.60
#